data_AF-X6MWV7-F1
#
_entry.id   AF-X6MWV7-F1
#
_cell.length_a   1.000
_cell.length_b   1.000
_cell.length_c   1.000
_cell.angle_alpha   90.00
_cell.angle_beta   90.00
_cell.angle_gamma   90.00
#
_symmetry.space_group_name_H-M   'P 1'
#
loop_
_entity.id
_entity.type
_entity.pdbx_description
1 polymer ?
#
loop_
_entity_poly.entity_id
_entity_poly.type
_entity_poly.pdbx_seq_one_letter_code
_entity_poly.pdbx_strand_id
1 'polypeptide(L)'
;MTERKEDEDSTQKLSLYFRDECKIKPDEALNVASYLYDVLGVVECDDIAFVEPQEWKTLLQQVKMTPVSKKKLLKKLNETREEPLKVEDILSEAPSAHAAQMCVSIFFFVLFFFFCAH
;
A
#
# COMPACT_ATOMS: atom_id res chain seq x y z
N MET A 1 -0.11 -10.64 -29.15
CA MET A 1 -1.20 -9.65 -28.89
C MET A 1 -2.24 -10.32 -27.99
N THR A 2 -1.78 -10.93 -26.89
CA THR A 2 -2.56 -11.88 -26.07
C THR A 2 -2.46 -11.52 -24.59
N GLU A 3 -1.29 -11.07 -24.14
CA GLU A 3 -1.05 -10.57 -22.76
C GLU A 3 -2.09 -9.53 -22.33
N ARG A 4 -2.35 -8.52 -23.17
CA ARG A 4 -3.23 -7.39 -22.81
C ARG A 4 -4.67 -7.76 -22.43
N LYS A 5 -5.17 -8.95 -22.79
CA LYS A 5 -6.52 -9.41 -22.41
C LYS A 5 -6.53 -10.19 -21.10
N GLU A 6 -5.46 -10.91 -20.79
CA GLU A 6 -5.31 -11.61 -19.50
C GLU A 6 -5.06 -10.59 -18.38
N ASP A 7 -4.30 -9.53 -18.67
CA ASP A 7 -3.96 -8.47 -17.72
C ASP A 7 -5.22 -7.73 -17.19
N GLU A 8 -6.15 -7.42 -18.10
CA GLU A 8 -7.40 -6.72 -17.78
C GLU A 8 -8.39 -7.62 -17.01
N ASP A 9 -8.36 -8.93 -17.29
CA ASP A 9 -9.21 -9.93 -16.63
C ASP A 9 -8.79 -10.17 -15.17
N SER A 10 -7.48 -10.27 -14.90
CA SER A 10 -6.96 -10.50 -13.54
C SER A 10 -7.20 -9.30 -12.62
N THR A 11 -6.96 -8.09 -13.11
CA THR A 11 -7.23 -6.85 -12.35
C THR A 11 -8.73 -6.72 -12.02
N GLN A 12 -9.61 -7.08 -12.96
CA GLN A 12 -11.05 -7.09 -12.72
C GLN A 12 -11.45 -8.12 -11.68
N LYS A 13 -10.90 -9.34 -11.73
CA LYS A 13 -11.16 -10.39 -10.73
C LYS A 13 -10.77 -9.95 -9.32
N LEU A 14 -9.57 -9.38 -9.17
CA LEU A 14 -9.10 -8.82 -7.90
C LEU A 14 -10.01 -7.68 -7.42
N SER A 15 -10.40 -6.77 -8.32
CA SER A 15 -11.30 -5.67 -8.00
C SER A 15 -12.67 -6.17 -7.50
N LEU A 16 -13.23 -7.19 -8.16
CA LEU A 16 -14.47 -7.85 -7.74
C LEU A 16 -14.34 -8.48 -6.35
N TYR A 17 -13.24 -9.21 -6.10
CA TYR A 17 -12.96 -9.78 -4.80
C TYR A 17 -12.97 -8.73 -3.69
N PHE A 18 -12.23 -7.63 -3.85
CA PHE A 18 -12.20 -6.58 -2.83
C PHE A 18 -13.55 -5.89 -2.64
N ARG A 19 -14.30 -5.66 -3.73
CA ARG A 19 -15.62 -5.06 -3.65
C ARG A 19 -16.60 -5.95 -2.89
N ASP A 20 -16.65 -7.23 -3.23
CA ASP A 20 -17.71 -8.14 -2.78
C ASP A 20 -17.36 -8.77 -1.42
N GLU A 21 -16.12 -9.24 -1.26
CA GLU A 21 -15.65 -9.89 -0.02
C GLU A 21 -15.19 -8.88 1.03
N CYS A 22 -14.41 -7.86 0.63
CA CYS A 22 -13.90 -6.85 1.58
C CYS A 22 -14.88 -5.68 1.80
N LYS A 23 -15.96 -5.60 1.01
CA LYS A 23 -16.99 -4.54 1.09
C LYS A 23 -16.40 -3.13 1.07
N ILE A 24 -15.36 -2.95 0.25
CA ILE A 24 -14.77 -1.64 -0.04
C ILE A 24 -15.42 -1.04 -1.29
N LYS A 25 -15.31 0.27 -1.45
CA LYS A 25 -16.00 0.97 -2.56
C LYS A 25 -15.38 0.56 -3.90
N PRO A 26 -16.14 0.56 -5.01
CA PRO A 26 -15.64 0.11 -6.31
C PRO A 26 -14.39 0.85 -6.80
N ASP A 27 -14.33 2.16 -6.58
CA ASP A 27 -13.18 3.01 -6.92
C ASP A 27 -11.94 2.65 -6.10
N GLU A 28 -12.12 2.45 -4.80
CA GLU A 28 -11.03 2.01 -3.91
C GLU A 28 -10.58 0.58 -4.26
N ALA A 29 -11.52 -0.33 -4.57
CA ALA A 29 -11.27 -1.71 -4.95
C ALA A 29 -10.43 -1.81 -6.22
N LEU A 30 -10.77 -1.02 -7.23
CA LEU A 30 -10.01 -0.96 -8.47
C LEU A 30 -8.59 -0.45 -8.23
N ASN A 31 -8.41 0.58 -7.40
CA ASN A 31 -7.08 1.12 -7.13
C ASN A 31 -6.20 0.13 -6.35
N VAL A 32 -6.77 -0.60 -5.38
CA VAL A 32 -6.07 -1.67 -4.65
C VAL A 32 -5.68 -2.81 -5.59
N ALA A 33 -6.62 -3.27 -6.42
CA ALA A 33 -6.37 -4.33 -7.39
C ALA A 33 -5.29 -3.94 -8.42
N SER A 34 -5.35 -2.71 -8.93
CA SER A 34 -4.35 -2.20 -9.88
C SER A 34 -2.97 -2.13 -9.23
N TYR A 35 -2.88 -1.66 -7.98
CA TYR A 35 -1.60 -1.63 -7.27
C TYR A 35 -1.02 -3.04 -7.08
N LEU A 36 -1.86 -3.99 -6.65
CA LEU A 36 -1.44 -5.38 -6.43
C LEU A 36 -0.93 -6.03 -7.72
N TYR A 37 -1.61 -5.79 -8.83
CA TYR A 37 -1.21 -6.31 -10.13
C TYR A 37 0.05 -5.60 -10.67
N ASP A 38 0.01 -4.27 -10.80
CA ASP A 38 1.06 -3.49 -11.47
C ASP A 38 2.37 -3.42 -10.67
N VAL A 39 2.28 -3.36 -9.33
CA VAL A 39 3.45 -3.14 -8.46
C VAL A 39 3.94 -4.44 -7.84
N LEU A 40 3.02 -5.30 -7.42
CA LEU A 40 3.35 -6.53 -6.68
C LEU A 40 3.21 -7.80 -7.53
N GLY A 41 2.73 -7.70 -8.77
CA GLY A 41 2.58 -8.84 -9.67
C GLY A 41 1.57 -9.88 -9.20
N VAL A 42 0.64 -9.49 -8.33
CA VAL A 42 -0.40 -10.38 -7.81
C VAL A 42 -1.47 -10.56 -8.88
N VAL A 43 -1.69 -11.80 -9.29
CA VAL A 43 -2.63 -12.13 -10.38
C VAL A 43 -3.84 -12.89 -9.85
N GLU A 44 -3.65 -13.75 -8.84
CA GLU A 44 -4.73 -14.54 -8.25
C GLU A 44 -5.14 -14.02 -6.87
N CYS A 45 -6.40 -14.29 -6.47
CA CYS A 45 -6.90 -13.87 -5.17
C CYS A 45 -6.21 -14.61 -4.01
N ASP A 46 -5.77 -15.84 -4.25
CA ASP A 46 -5.08 -16.65 -3.24
C ASP A 46 -3.68 -16.09 -2.95
N ASP A 47 -3.03 -15.47 -3.94
CA ASP A 47 -1.72 -14.84 -3.81
C ASP A 47 -1.72 -13.66 -2.84
N ILE A 48 -2.89 -13.02 -2.65
CA ILE A 48 -3.09 -11.89 -1.71
C ILE A 48 -2.68 -12.29 -0.29
N ALA A 49 -2.90 -13.55 0.10
CA ALA A 49 -2.55 -14.04 1.43
C ALA A 49 -1.05 -14.02 1.69
N PHE A 50 -0.20 -14.00 0.65
CA PHE A 50 1.26 -14.04 0.77
C PHE A 50 1.93 -12.65 0.75
N VAL A 51 1.19 -11.59 0.37
CA VAL A 51 1.70 -10.21 0.31
C VAL A 51 2.19 -9.73 1.67
N GLU A 52 3.44 -9.31 1.80
CA GLU A 52 4.06 -9.00 3.08
C GLU A 52 3.37 -7.84 3.82
N PRO A 53 3.41 -7.81 5.17
CA PRO A 53 2.86 -6.69 5.95
C PRO A 53 3.37 -5.30 5.53
N GLN A 54 4.65 -5.22 5.13
CA GLN A 54 5.26 -3.96 4.68
C GLN A 54 4.73 -3.50 3.31
N GLU A 55 4.41 -4.45 2.44
CA GLU A 55 3.80 -4.18 1.14
C GLU A 55 2.38 -3.66 1.31
N TRP A 56 1.60 -4.25 2.22
CA TRP A 56 0.28 -3.74 2.61
C TRP A 56 0.34 -2.32 3.18
N LYS A 57 1.35 -2.04 4.02
CA LYS A 57 1.57 -0.70 4.56
C LYS A 57 1.84 0.30 3.44
N THR A 58 2.71 -0.06 2.51
CA THR A 58 3.06 0.79 1.36
C THR A 58 1.86 1.03 0.46
N LEU A 59 1.12 -0.03 0.12
CA LEU A 59 -0.11 0.04 -0.67
C LEU A 59 -1.12 0.99 -0.02
N LEU A 60 -1.39 0.83 1.28
CA LEU A 60 -2.37 1.64 2.00
C LEU A 60 -1.93 3.11 2.19
N GLN A 61 -0.65 3.42 2.03
CA GLN A 61 -0.15 4.80 2.00
C GLN A 61 -0.29 5.42 0.61
N GLN A 62 -0.06 4.65 -0.45
CA GLN A 62 -0.11 5.14 -1.83
C GLN A 62 -1.54 5.19 -2.39
N VAL A 63 -2.38 4.22 -2.03
CA VAL A 63 -3.76 4.14 -2.47
C VAL A 63 -4.64 5.01 -1.57
N LYS A 64 -5.32 5.98 -2.19
CA LYS A 64 -6.27 6.85 -1.50
C LYS A 64 -7.52 6.06 -1.10
N MET A 65 -7.54 5.56 0.13
CA MET A 65 -8.68 4.89 0.74
C MET A 65 -9.16 5.63 1.98
N THR A 66 -10.46 5.59 2.22
CA THR A 66 -11.03 6.06 3.49
C THR A 66 -10.56 5.19 4.66
N PRO A 67 -10.39 5.75 5.88
CA PRO A 67 -9.96 4.98 7.06
C PRO A 67 -10.86 3.77 7.37
N VAL A 68 -12.16 3.89 7.09
CA VAL A 68 -13.13 2.80 7.28
C VAL A 68 -12.84 1.64 6.33
N SER A 69 -12.58 1.93 5.05
CA SER A 69 -12.26 0.90 4.05
C SER A 69 -10.92 0.22 4.34
N LYS A 70 -9.89 0.96 4.76
CA LYS A 70 -8.60 0.37 5.19
C LYS A 70 -8.79 -0.65 6.32
N LYS A 71 -9.59 -0.30 7.34
CA LYS A 71 -9.90 -1.21 8.45
C LYS A 71 -10.67 -2.45 8.00
N LYS A 72 -11.65 -2.30 7.10
CA LYS A 72 -12.42 -3.44 6.55
C LYS A 72 -11.53 -4.39 5.77
N LEU A 73 -10.68 -3.85 4.89
CA LEU A 73 -9.73 -4.61 4.10
C LEU A 73 -8.79 -5.42 5.01
N LEU A 74 -8.11 -4.75 5.94
CA LEU A 74 -7.18 -5.41 6.87
C LEU A 74 -7.85 -6.46 7.74
N LYS A 75 -9.09 -6.20 8.19
CA LYS A 75 -9.87 -7.19 8.93
C LYS A 75 -10.12 -8.44 8.08
N LYS A 76 -10.53 -8.27 6.82
CA LYS A 76 -10.83 -9.39 5.92
C LYS A 76 -9.57 -10.18 5.58
N LEU A 77 -8.44 -9.50 5.34
CA LEU A 77 -7.14 -10.16 5.11
C LEU A 77 -6.68 -10.99 6.30
N ASN A 78 -6.99 -10.57 7.52
CA ASN A 78 -6.68 -11.36 8.72
C ASN A 78 -7.56 -12.59 8.89
N GLU A 79 -8.73 -12.64 8.25
CA GLU A 79 -9.57 -13.86 8.24
C GLU A 79 -8.97 -14.94 7.33
N THR A 80 -8.21 -14.54 6.30
CA THR A 80 -7.63 -15.44 5.30
C THR A 80 -6.18 -15.85 5.59
N ARG A 81 -5.53 -15.22 6.57
CA ARG A 81 -4.12 -15.45 6.90
C ARG A 81 -3.96 -16.30 8.15
N GLU A 82 -2.98 -17.20 8.13
CA GLU A 82 -2.56 -17.93 9.33
C GLU A 82 -1.89 -16.98 10.34
N GLU A 83 -1.05 -16.06 9.85
CA GLU A 83 -0.44 -15.01 10.67
C GLU A 83 -1.13 -13.66 10.42
N PRO A 84 -1.89 -13.15 11.40
CA PRO A 84 -2.65 -11.92 11.22
C PRO A 84 -1.74 -10.70 11.14
N LEU A 85 -2.08 -9.79 10.24
CA LEU A 85 -1.50 -8.46 10.17
C LEU A 85 -1.88 -7.67 11.42
N LYS A 86 -0.87 -7.08 12.08
CA LYS A 86 -1.10 -6.10 13.14
C LYS A 86 -1.61 -4.79 12.53
N VAL A 87 -2.93 -4.62 12.57
CA VAL A 87 -3.64 -3.46 11.99
C VAL A 87 -3.04 -2.13 12.47
N GLU A 88 -2.62 -2.07 13.72
CA GLU A 88 -2.00 -0.91 14.36
C GLU A 88 -0.65 -0.55 13.73
N ASP A 89 0.18 -1.54 13.40
CA ASP A 89 1.51 -1.33 12.82
C ASP A 89 1.44 -0.86 11.36
N ILE A 90 0.39 -1.28 10.65
CA ILE A 90 0.12 -0.93 9.26
C ILE A 90 -0.53 0.46 9.16
N LEU A 91 -1.49 0.77 10.03
CA LEU A 91 -2.17 2.08 10.05
C LEU A 91 -1.40 3.16 10.81
N SER A 92 -0.36 2.78 11.55
CA SER A 92 0.60 3.70 12.16
C SER A 92 1.23 4.56 11.06
N GLU A 93 0.75 5.81 10.96
CA GLU A 93 1.43 6.93 10.33
C GLU A 93 2.68 7.28 11.14
N ALA A 94 3.62 6.35 11.27
CA ALA A 94 4.98 6.76 11.57
C ALA A 94 5.47 7.52 10.33
N PRO A 95 5.86 8.81 10.43
CA PRO A 95 6.55 9.46 9.33
C PRO A 95 7.77 8.59 9.03
N SER A 96 7.91 8.14 7.79
CA SER A 96 9.10 7.41 7.37
C SER A 96 10.31 8.21 7.84
N ALA A 97 11.09 7.67 8.78
CA ALA A 97 12.24 8.35 9.38
C ALA A 97 13.28 8.82 8.34
N HIS A 98 13.18 8.30 7.11
CA HIS A 98 13.92 8.75 5.93
C HIS A 98 13.67 10.21 5.52
N ALA A 99 12.47 10.77 5.73
CA ALA A 99 12.19 12.16 5.39
C ALA A 99 12.81 13.14 6.41
N ALA A 100 12.85 12.76 7.68
CA ALA A 100 13.48 13.56 8.73
C ALA A 100 15.01 13.58 8.60
N GLN A 101 15.63 12.47 8.16
CA GLN A 101 17.08 12.37 8.04
C GLN A 101 17.67 13.27 6.92
N MET A 102 16.93 13.53 5.83
CA MET A 102 17.38 14.46 4.78
C MET A 102 17.28 15.93 5.21
N CYS A 103 16.24 16.32 5.97
CA CYS A 103 16.05 17.72 6.39
C CYS A 103 17.10 18.21 7.39
N VAL A 104 17.57 17.35 8.31
CA VAL A 104 18.62 17.74 9.28
C VAL A 104 19.98 17.91 8.59
N SER A 105 20.26 17.15 7.52
CA SER A 105 21.49 17.28 6.74
C SER A 105 21.56 18.64 6.02
N ILE A 106 20.48 19.06 5.33
CA ILE A 106 20.44 20.32 4.58
C ILE A 106 20.61 21.53 5.50
N PHE A 107 19.98 21.53 6.68
CA PHE A 107 20.12 22.62 7.65
C PHE A 107 21.56 22.81 8.14
N PHE A 108 22.31 21.71 8.33
CA PHE A 108 23.71 21.77 8.77
C PHE A 108 24.65 22.32 7.68
N PHE A 109 24.42 21.97 6.42
CA PHE A 109 25.21 22.51 5.30
C PHE A 109 24.99 24.01 5.10
N VAL A 110 23.75 24.51 5.22
CA VAL A 110 23.48 25.95 5.06
C VAL A 110 24.15 26.78 6.16
N LEU A 111 24.12 26.32 7.42
CA LEU A 111 24.76 27.04 8.52
C LEU A 111 26.29 27.06 8.42
N PHE A 112 26.92 26.01 7.87
CA PHE A 112 28.37 25.95 7.68
C PHE A 112 28.86 26.95 6.62
N PHE A 113 28.10 27.17 5.54
CA PHE A 113 28.48 28.14 4.50
C PHE A 113 28.38 29.61 4.97
N PHE A 114 27.47 29.93 5.89
CA PHE A 114 27.36 31.30 6.43
C PHE A 114 28.45 31.66 7.45
N PHE A 115 28.99 30.68 8.20
CA PHE A 115 30.04 30.94 9.19
C PHE A 115 31.47 30.92 8.62
N CYS A 116 31.72 30.27 7.49
CA CYS A 116 33.04 30.30 6.83
C CYS A 116 33.27 31.51 5.90
N ALA A 117 32.27 32.38 5.73
CA ALA A 117 32.33 33.52 4.81
C ALA A 117 32.49 34.90 5.51
N HIS A 118 32.80 34.93 6.80
CA HIS A 118 33.07 36.16 7.58
C HIS A 118 34.37 36.00 8.38
#